data_AF-A8RD06-F1
#
_entry.id   AF-A8RD06-F1
#
_cell.length_a   1.000
_cell.length_b   1.000
_cell.length_c   1.000
_cell.angle_alpha   90.00
_cell.angle_beta   90.00
_cell.angle_gamma   90.00
#
_symmetry.space_group_name_H-M   'P 1'
#
loop_
_entity.id
_entity.type
_entity.pdbx_description
1 polymer ?
#
loop_
_entity_poly.entity_id
_entity_poly.type
_entity_poly.pdbx_seq_one_letter_code
_entity_poly.pdbx_strand_id
1 'polypeptide(L)'
;MSEVNTQTTSTTDNSANANTPDTTKEEEVVAKELLDKATSEAADYKKKWKALLSEQAQKELEAKEKEERMLEIEKENKSLKMNNALVNSGFSEKVIKDIVKSAVEGDADALAKAITDGAKEVTKELQDKIATLELENTEHPANGSNSNNQEITLDVSKMSLDELEKAFKEHPELAEKYK
;
A
#
# COMPACT_ATOMS: atom_id res chain seq x y z
N MET A 1 -24.72 25.60 44.02
CA MET A 1 -24.42 26.99 44.41
C MET A 1 -25.27 27.32 45.61
N SER A 2 -24.68 27.40 46.80
CA SER A 2 -25.36 27.98 47.95
C SER A 2 -24.33 28.72 48.78
N GLU A 3 -24.61 30.00 48.90
CA GLU A 3 -23.75 31.04 49.41
C GLU A 3 -23.74 31.07 50.93
N VAL A 4 -22.64 31.60 51.44
CA VAL A 4 -22.31 31.85 52.83
C VAL A 4 -23.32 32.82 53.45
N ASN A 5 -23.89 32.45 54.59
CA ASN A 5 -24.58 33.39 55.47
C ASN A 5 -23.78 33.56 56.76
N THR A 6 -23.03 34.66 56.85
CA THR A 6 -22.35 35.13 58.05
C THR A 6 -23.34 35.91 58.92
N GLN A 7 -23.61 35.45 60.13
CA GLN A 7 -24.17 36.31 61.17
C GLN A 7 -23.40 36.14 62.48
N THR A 8 -22.52 37.11 62.70
CA THR A 8 -21.82 37.40 63.93
C THR A 8 -22.78 38.05 64.91
N THR A 9 -22.97 37.47 66.09
CA THR A 9 -23.47 38.21 67.26
C THR A 9 -22.68 37.79 68.50
N SER A 10 -21.72 38.64 68.85
CA SER A 10 -21.08 38.67 70.15
C SER A 10 -22.05 39.24 71.18
N THR A 11 -22.28 38.57 72.29
CA THR A 11 -22.70 39.25 73.54
C THR A 11 -22.09 38.50 74.72
N THR A 12 -21.18 39.20 75.38
CA THR A 12 -20.59 38.91 76.68
C THR A 12 -21.63 39.14 77.77
N ASP A 13 -21.75 38.24 78.75
CA ASP A 13 -21.88 38.64 80.16
C ASP A 13 -21.64 37.47 81.14
N ASN A 14 -20.46 37.54 81.74
CA ASN A 14 -20.11 37.41 83.16
C ASN A 14 -20.65 36.30 84.09
N SER A 15 -19.66 35.69 84.75
CA SER A 15 -19.63 35.23 86.15
C SER A 15 -20.17 33.82 86.49
N ALA A 16 -19.24 32.86 86.63
CA ALA A 16 -19.11 32.04 87.85
C ALA A 16 -17.84 31.16 87.78
N ASN A 17 -17.01 31.32 88.81
CA ASN A 17 -15.85 30.49 89.14
C ASN A 17 -16.26 29.02 89.32
N ALA A 18 -15.85 28.15 88.40
CA ALA A 18 -15.81 26.71 88.59
C ALA A 18 -14.50 26.19 87.99
N ASN A 19 -13.57 25.89 88.89
CA ASN A 19 -12.28 25.31 88.60
C ASN A 19 -12.48 23.84 88.20
N THR A 20 -12.68 23.58 86.91
CA THR A 20 -12.67 22.23 86.33
C THR A 20 -11.58 22.17 85.27
N PRO A 21 -10.58 21.29 85.39
CA PRO A 21 -9.61 21.09 84.32
C PRO A 21 -10.36 20.52 83.11
N ASP A 22 -10.49 21.34 82.08
CA ASP A 22 -10.88 20.91 80.75
C ASP A 22 -9.78 19.98 80.21
N THR A 23 -10.09 18.70 80.09
CA THR A 23 -9.27 17.76 79.34
C THR A 23 -10.14 17.02 78.35
N THR A 24 -10.89 17.79 77.54
CA THR A 24 -11.49 17.26 76.30
C THR A 24 -10.77 17.87 75.10
N LYS A 25 -9.46 17.63 74.99
CA LYS A 25 -8.68 17.81 73.73
C LYS A 25 -7.52 16.81 73.68
N GLU A 26 -7.86 15.54 73.56
CA GLU A 26 -6.99 14.58 72.86
C GLU A 26 -7.53 14.38 71.43
N GLU A 27 -7.89 15.48 70.76
CA GLU A 27 -8.04 15.49 69.31
C GLU A 27 -6.67 15.78 68.70
N GLU A 28 -6.06 14.70 68.22
CA GLU A 28 -5.29 14.70 66.98
C GLU A 28 -4.05 15.61 66.94
N VAL A 29 -3.13 15.42 67.89
CA VAL A 29 -1.72 15.74 67.62
C VAL A 29 -1.10 14.49 67.01
N VAL A 30 -1.38 14.23 65.73
CA VAL A 30 -0.49 13.34 64.96
C VAL A 30 0.89 13.96 65.10
N ALA A 31 1.78 13.29 65.83
CA ALA A 31 3.11 13.82 66.15
C ALA A 31 3.72 14.37 64.86
N LYS A 32 4.09 15.65 64.87
CA LYS A 32 4.54 16.39 63.67
C LYS A 32 5.58 15.60 62.86
N GLU A 33 6.40 14.80 63.52
CA GLU A 33 7.34 13.85 62.91
C GLU A 33 6.69 12.77 62.03
N LEU A 34 5.55 12.20 62.42
CA LEU A 34 4.80 11.24 61.60
C LEU A 34 4.20 11.90 60.36
N LEU A 35 3.71 13.14 60.48
CA LEU A 35 3.23 13.91 59.35
C LEU A 35 4.38 14.30 58.41
N ASP A 36 5.49 14.82 58.94
CA ASP A 36 6.68 15.17 58.16
C ASP A 36 7.28 13.94 57.45
N LYS A 37 7.30 12.78 58.12
CA LYS A 37 7.73 11.50 57.53
C LYS A 37 6.79 11.04 56.40
N ALA A 38 5.48 11.06 56.62
CA ALA A 38 4.50 10.72 55.60
C ALA A 38 4.59 11.66 54.38
N THR A 39 4.87 12.94 54.63
CA THR A 39 5.03 13.95 53.57
C THR A 39 6.29 13.70 52.75
N SER A 40 7.40 13.33 53.40
CA SER A 40 8.65 12.94 52.73
C SER A 40 8.48 11.67 51.91
N GLU A 41 7.84 10.63 52.47
CA GLU A 41 7.57 9.39 51.76
C GLU A 41 6.66 9.63 50.55
N ALA A 42 5.61 10.45 50.69
CA ALA A 42 4.74 10.84 49.58
C ALA A 42 5.49 11.62 48.48
N ALA A 43 6.43 12.49 48.87
CA ALA A 43 7.27 13.22 47.91
C ALA A 43 8.22 12.28 47.15
N ASP A 44 8.80 11.28 47.84
CA ASP A 44 9.66 10.28 47.22
C ASP A 44 8.88 9.32 46.30
N TYR A 45 7.68 8.92 46.69
CA TYR A 45 6.77 8.17 45.81
C TYR A 45 6.40 8.98 44.57
N LYS A 46 6.09 10.28 44.72
CA LYS A 46 5.79 11.17 43.59
C LYS A 46 6.99 11.30 42.64
N LYS A 47 8.21 11.39 43.16
CA LYS A 47 9.44 11.40 42.34
C LYS A 47 9.63 10.09 41.58
N LYS A 48 9.50 8.95 42.27
CA LYS A 48 9.61 7.61 41.65
C LYS A 48 8.54 7.40 40.57
N TRP A 49 7.30 7.81 40.84
CA TRP A 49 6.21 7.71 39.88
C TRP A 49 6.46 8.56 38.63
N LYS A 50 6.94 9.80 38.79
CA LYS A 50 7.32 10.64 37.66
C LYS A 50 8.49 10.05 36.84
N ALA A 51 9.48 9.45 37.52
CA ALA A 51 10.59 8.79 36.85
C ALA A 51 10.11 7.58 36.02
N LEU A 52 9.25 6.74 36.60
CA LEU A 52 8.62 5.62 35.89
C LEU A 52 7.78 6.08 34.70
N LEU A 53 7.03 7.17 34.85
CA LEU A 53 6.22 7.72 33.75
C LEU A 53 7.12 8.22 32.61
N SER A 54 8.26 8.82 32.93
CA SER A 54 9.26 9.25 31.95
C SER A 54 9.90 8.06 31.22
N GLU A 55 10.23 6.99 31.94
CA GLU A 55 10.79 5.76 31.36
C GLU A 55 9.78 5.04 30.47
N GLN A 56 8.51 4.99 30.89
CA GLN A 56 7.44 4.40 30.09
C GLN A 56 7.17 5.17 28.80
N ALA A 57 7.12 6.51 28.88
CA ALA A 57 6.98 7.36 27.70
C ALA A 57 8.15 7.17 26.70
N GLN A 58 9.37 7.02 27.21
CA GLN A 58 10.54 6.74 26.38
C GLN A 58 10.45 5.36 25.72
N LYS A 59 10.00 4.35 26.46
CA LYS A 59 9.80 3.00 25.95
C LYS A 59 8.69 2.89 24.90
N GLU A 60 7.61 3.66 25.04
CA GLU A 60 6.56 3.76 24.02
C GLU A 60 7.09 4.41 22.73
N LEU A 61 7.93 5.42 22.85
CA LEU A 61 8.55 6.08 21.70
C LEU A 61 9.51 5.14 20.96
N GLU A 62 10.38 4.43 21.70
CA GLU A 62 11.25 3.39 21.13
C GLU A 62 10.46 2.23 20.51
N ALA A 63 9.34 1.81 21.13
CA ALA A 63 8.48 0.78 20.58
C ALA A 63 7.84 1.22 19.26
N LYS A 64 7.37 2.47 19.18
CA LYS A 64 6.79 3.05 17.97
C LYS A 64 7.82 3.18 16.85
N GLU A 65 9.02 3.67 17.15
CA GLU A 65 10.12 3.73 16.16
C GLU A 65 10.51 2.34 15.66
N LYS A 66 10.55 1.35 16.56
CA LYS A 66 10.83 -0.04 16.20
C LYS A 66 9.73 -0.63 15.31
N GLU A 67 8.47 -0.34 15.59
CA GLU A 67 7.33 -0.78 14.79
C GLU A 67 7.34 -0.15 13.40
N GLU A 68 7.58 1.17 13.30
CA GLU A 68 7.72 1.87 12.01
C GLU A 68 8.88 1.28 11.19
N ARG A 69 10.03 1.01 11.83
CA ARG A 69 11.17 0.37 11.16
C ARG A 69 10.86 -1.06 10.72
N MET A 70 10.10 -1.81 11.52
CA MET A 70 9.71 -3.18 11.17
C MET A 70 8.77 -3.19 9.97
N LEU A 71 7.81 -2.26 9.92
CA LEU A 71 6.91 -2.08 8.78
C LEU A 71 7.67 -1.70 7.50
N GLU A 72 8.68 -0.84 7.60
CA GLU A 72 9.51 -0.46 6.44
C GLU A 72 10.30 -1.67 5.90
N ILE A 73 10.92 -2.44 6.80
CA ILE A 73 11.64 -3.68 6.46
C ILE A 73 10.69 -4.71 5.84
N GLU A 74 9.46 -4.81 6.33
CA GLU A 74 8.46 -5.73 5.78
C GLU A 74 8.03 -5.32 4.36
N LYS A 75 7.82 -4.02 4.12
CA LYS A 75 7.53 -3.49 2.78
C LYS A 75 8.68 -3.76 1.80
N GLU A 76 9.92 -3.50 2.21
CA GLU A 76 11.10 -3.75 1.37
C GLU A 76 11.26 -5.26 1.07
N ASN A 77 11.10 -6.11 2.09
CA ASN A 77 11.14 -7.56 1.89
C ASN A 77 10.03 -8.06 0.95
N LYS A 78 8.82 -7.52 1.08
CA LYS A 78 7.71 -7.85 0.17
C LYS A 78 8.06 -7.43 -1.26
N SER A 79 8.58 -6.21 -1.43
CA SER A 79 9.04 -5.69 -2.73
C SER A 79 10.09 -6.60 -3.38
N LEU A 80 11.13 -6.96 -2.63
CA LEU A 80 12.22 -7.83 -3.13
C LEU A 80 11.73 -9.23 -3.49
N LYS A 81 10.89 -9.85 -2.66
CA LYS A 81 10.33 -11.19 -2.94
C LYS A 81 9.51 -11.17 -4.21
N MET A 82 8.67 -10.14 -4.40
CA MET A 82 7.80 -10.05 -5.57
C MET A 82 8.58 -9.71 -6.84
N ASN A 83 9.59 -8.84 -6.74
CA ASN A 83 10.49 -8.54 -7.86
C ASN A 83 11.24 -9.81 -8.32
N ASN A 84 11.81 -10.57 -7.39
CA ASN A 84 12.48 -11.85 -7.70
C ASN A 84 11.53 -12.89 -8.32
N ALA A 85 10.27 -12.94 -7.89
CA ALA A 85 9.28 -13.85 -8.46
C ALA A 85 8.90 -13.46 -9.91
N LEU A 86 8.91 -12.17 -10.23
CA LEU A 86 8.46 -11.65 -11.52
C LEU A 86 9.57 -11.49 -12.55
N VAL A 87 10.85 -11.48 -12.16
CA VAL A 87 11.99 -11.35 -13.08
C VAL A 87 11.97 -12.39 -14.23
N ASN A 88 11.50 -13.61 -13.97
CA ASN A 88 11.42 -14.68 -14.97
C ASN A 88 10.02 -14.85 -15.59
N SER A 89 9.11 -13.91 -15.38
CA SER A 89 7.72 -14.00 -15.85
C SER A 89 7.54 -13.63 -17.33
N GLY A 90 8.56 -13.05 -17.97
CA GLY A 90 8.48 -12.50 -19.32
C GLY A 90 7.97 -11.06 -19.37
N PHE A 91 7.57 -10.46 -18.24
CA PHE A 91 7.25 -9.04 -18.19
C PHE A 91 8.50 -8.16 -18.31
N SER A 92 8.32 -6.97 -18.89
CA SER A 92 9.36 -5.94 -18.92
C SER A 92 9.66 -5.42 -17.50
N GLU A 93 10.90 -4.98 -17.26
CA GLU A 93 11.32 -4.47 -15.94
C GLU A 93 10.43 -3.30 -15.46
N LYS A 94 9.93 -2.49 -16.40
CA LYS A 94 8.98 -1.40 -16.12
C LYS A 94 7.67 -1.95 -15.55
N VAL A 95 7.08 -2.95 -16.21
CA VAL A 95 5.84 -3.59 -15.76
C VAL A 95 6.04 -4.26 -14.40
N ILE A 96 7.18 -4.94 -14.19
CA ILE A 96 7.51 -5.54 -12.90
C ILE A 96 7.56 -4.48 -11.80
N LYS A 97 8.23 -3.35 -12.02
CA LYS A 97 8.27 -2.23 -11.07
C LYS A 97 6.88 -1.68 -10.76
N ASP A 98 6.04 -1.51 -11.78
CA ASP A 98 4.67 -1.01 -11.63
C ASP A 98 3.83 -2.00 -10.79
N ILE A 99 3.91 -3.32 -11.06
CA ILE A 99 3.24 -4.38 -10.26
C ILE A 99 3.73 -4.38 -8.81
N VAL A 100 5.06 -4.34 -8.61
CA VAL A 100 5.68 -4.37 -7.28
C VAL A 100 5.24 -3.17 -6.45
N LYS A 101 5.31 -1.98 -7.05
CA LYS A 101 4.90 -0.73 -6.41
C LYS A 101 3.43 -0.79 -5.99
N SER A 102 2.53 -1.12 -6.92
CA SER A 102 1.09 -1.15 -6.63
C SER A 102 0.72 -2.17 -5.54
N ALA A 103 1.40 -3.33 -5.48
CA ALA A 103 1.13 -4.31 -4.43
C ALA A 103 1.72 -3.95 -3.06
N VAL A 104 2.79 -3.15 -3.01
CA VAL A 104 3.34 -2.61 -1.75
C VAL A 104 2.47 -1.46 -1.25
N GLU A 105 1.97 -0.61 -2.15
CA GLU A 105 1.05 0.49 -1.84
C GLU A 105 -0.39 0.03 -1.56
N GLY A 106 -0.74 -1.21 -1.96
CA GLY A 106 -2.07 -1.78 -1.75
C GLY A 106 -3.13 -1.27 -2.73
N ASP A 107 -2.71 -0.66 -3.84
CA ASP A 107 -3.59 -0.19 -4.90
C ASP A 107 -3.95 -1.36 -5.82
N ALA A 108 -5.11 -1.96 -5.58
CA ALA A 108 -5.60 -3.10 -6.34
C ALA A 108 -5.93 -2.75 -7.80
N ASP A 109 -6.41 -1.53 -8.07
CA ASP A 109 -6.77 -1.10 -9.41
C ASP A 109 -5.52 -0.86 -10.25
N ALA A 110 -4.51 -0.18 -9.68
CA ALA A 110 -3.21 -0.01 -10.33
C ALA A 110 -2.49 -1.35 -10.53
N LEU A 111 -2.60 -2.27 -9.57
CA LEU A 111 -2.03 -3.61 -9.69
C LEU A 111 -2.67 -4.40 -10.85
N ALA A 112 -4.00 -4.44 -10.91
CA ALA A 112 -4.73 -5.12 -11.97
C ALA A 112 -4.40 -4.53 -13.35
N LYS A 113 -4.28 -3.20 -13.42
CA LYS A 113 -3.90 -2.50 -14.65
C LYS A 113 -2.47 -2.85 -15.08
N ALA A 114 -1.50 -2.82 -14.16
CA ALA A 114 -0.11 -3.14 -14.46
C ALA A 114 0.05 -4.59 -14.96
N ILE A 115 -0.64 -5.55 -14.32
CA ILE A 115 -0.66 -6.95 -14.77
C ILE A 115 -1.28 -7.06 -16.17
N THR A 116 -2.41 -6.39 -16.41
CA THR A 116 -3.12 -6.43 -17.69
C THR A 116 -2.29 -5.82 -18.83
N ASP A 117 -1.66 -4.68 -18.58
CA ASP A 117 -0.80 -4.01 -19.56
C ASP A 117 0.44 -4.87 -19.87
N GLY A 118 1.03 -5.48 -18.84
CA GLY A 118 2.09 -6.48 -19.01
C GLY A 118 1.67 -7.67 -19.87
N ALA A 119 0.50 -8.24 -19.59
CA ALA A 119 -0.01 -9.38 -20.35
C ALA A 119 -0.24 -9.05 -21.83
N LYS A 120 -0.73 -7.84 -22.12
CA LYS A 120 -0.89 -7.34 -23.50
C LYS A 120 0.45 -7.15 -24.20
N GLU A 121 1.45 -6.61 -23.51
CA GLU A 121 2.80 -6.42 -24.04
C GLU A 121 3.41 -7.77 -24.45
N VAL A 122 3.40 -8.76 -23.55
CA VAL A 122 3.92 -10.11 -23.82
C VAL A 122 3.16 -10.80 -24.96
N THR A 123 1.82 -10.69 -24.96
CA THR A 123 1.00 -11.31 -26.00
C THR A 123 1.31 -10.71 -27.37
N LYS A 124 1.47 -9.39 -27.45
CA LYS A 124 1.81 -8.70 -28.70
C LYS A 124 3.20 -9.11 -29.18
N GLU A 125 4.19 -9.16 -28.29
CA GLU A 125 5.54 -9.60 -28.65
C GLU A 125 5.57 -11.04 -29.16
N LEU A 126 4.78 -11.94 -28.55
CA LEU A 126 4.63 -13.31 -29.03
C LEU A 126 3.96 -13.37 -30.40
N GLN A 127 2.93 -12.56 -30.65
CA GLN A 127 2.28 -12.47 -31.96
C GLN A 127 3.24 -11.96 -33.03
N ASP A 128 4.03 -10.92 -32.74
CA ASP A 128 5.02 -10.36 -33.65
C ASP A 128 6.12 -11.38 -33.96
N LYS A 129 6.56 -12.16 -32.97
CA LYS A 129 7.50 -13.28 -33.15
C LYS A 129 6.92 -14.39 -34.01
N ILE A 130 5.66 -14.77 -33.80
CA ILE A 130 4.98 -15.78 -34.63
C ILE A 130 4.89 -15.29 -36.08
N ALA A 131 4.43 -14.06 -36.31
CA ALA A 131 4.34 -13.49 -37.65
C ALA A 131 5.71 -13.43 -38.36
N THR A 132 6.77 -13.13 -37.61
CA THR A 132 8.15 -13.14 -38.14
C THR A 132 8.59 -14.56 -38.53
N LEU A 133 8.32 -15.55 -37.69
CA LEU A 133 8.64 -16.96 -37.96
C LEU A 133 7.81 -17.54 -39.12
N GLU A 134 6.56 -17.11 -39.27
CA GLU A 134 5.73 -17.46 -40.42
C GLU A 134 6.31 -16.87 -41.72
N LEU A 135 6.74 -15.61 -41.70
CA LEU A 135 7.42 -14.98 -42.85
C LEU A 135 8.76 -15.66 -43.19
N GLU A 136 9.52 -16.11 -42.19
CA GLU A 136 10.78 -16.85 -42.42
C GLU A 136 10.54 -18.25 -43.00
N ASN A 137 9.45 -18.92 -42.59
CA ASN A 137 9.09 -20.25 -43.08
C ASN A 137 8.27 -20.24 -44.37
N THR A 138 7.70 -19.10 -44.78
CA THR A 138 7.15 -18.97 -46.13
C THR A 138 8.29 -18.96 -47.14
N GLU A 139 8.20 -19.83 -48.17
CA GLU A 139 9.17 -19.88 -49.26
C GLU A 139 9.41 -18.48 -49.83
N HIS A 140 10.64 -17.98 -49.71
CA HIS A 140 11.05 -16.78 -50.42
C HIS A 140 10.81 -17.02 -51.91
N PRO A 141 10.11 -16.11 -52.64
CA PRO A 141 10.04 -16.22 -54.09
C PRO A 141 11.48 -16.26 -54.61
N ALA A 142 11.79 -17.27 -55.42
CA ALA A 142 13.13 -17.55 -55.90
C ALA A 142 13.79 -16.26 -56.40
N ASN A 143 14.85 -15.86 -55.71
CA ASN A 143 15.54 -14.61 -55.99
C ASN A 143 16.14 -14.67 -57.40
N GLY A 144 15.65 -13.82 -58.30
CA GLY A 144 16.25 -13.55 -59.61
C GLY A 144 15.63 -14.28 -60.80
N SER A 145 14.38 -13.98 -61.15
CA SER A 145 13.98 -13.99 -62.57
C SER A 145 13.52 -12.59 -62.93
N ASN A 146 14.41 -11.86 -63.60
CA ASN A 146 14.11 -10.60 -64.25
C ASN A 146 13.16 -10.90 -65.43
N SER A 147 11.86 -10.95 -65.16
CA SER A 147 10.84 -11.07 -66.20
C SER A 147 9.84 -9.93 -66.03
N ASN A 148 10.22 -8.79 -66.59
CA ASN A 148 9.25 -7.77 -66.98
C ASN A 148 8.17 -8.45 -67.84
N ASN A 149 6.90 -8.28 -67.46
CA ASN A 149 5.69 -8.82 -68.10
C ASN A 149 5.37 -10.30 -67.83
N GLN A 150 5.08 -10.66 -66.58
CA GLN A 150 4.18 -11.80 -66.36
C GLN A 150 2.74 -11.33 -66.56
N GLU A 151 2.26 -11.45 -67.80
CA GLU A 151 0.83 -11.59 -68.03
C GLU A 151 0.33 -12.74 -67.13
N ILE A 152 -0.63 -12.45 -66.25
CA ILE A 152 -1.33 -13.48 -65.49
C ILE A 152 -2.05 -14.37 -66.51
N THR A 153 -1.48 -15.52 -66.82
CA THR A 153 -2.15 -16.56 -67.62
C THR A 153 -2.88 -17.49 -66.66
N LEU A 154 -4.20 -17.33 -66.58
CA LEU A 154 -5.06 -18.26 -65.86
C LEU A 154 -5.25 -19.53 -66.70
N ASP A 155 -4.92 -20.69 -66.15
CA ASP A 155 -5.27 -21.97 -66.76
C ASP A 155 -6.74 -22.31 -66.44
N VAL A 156 -7.64 -21.68 -67.19
CA VAL A 156 -9.10 -21.81 -67.14
C VAL A 156 -9.59 -23.26 -67.19
N SER A 157 -8.81 -24.18 -67.76
CA SER A 157 -9.20 -25.59 -67.94
C SER A 157 -9.19 -26.39 -66.63
N LYS A 158 -8.54 -25.88 -65.58
CA LYS A 158 -8.36 -26.57 -64.30
C LYS A 158 -9.15 -25.96 -63.15
N MET A 159 -9.81 -24.82 -63.37
CA MET A 159 -10.57 -24.12 -62.35
C MET A 159 -12.06 -24.43 -62.45
N SER A 160 -12.71 -24.55 -61.29
CA SER A 160 -14.16 -24.62 -61.20
C SER A 160 -14.81 -23.29 -61.57
N LEU A 161 -16.09 -23.33 -61.92
CA LEU A 161 -16.84 -22.14 -62.36
C LEU A 161 -16.89 -21.06 -61.27
N ASP A 162 -16.93 -21.47 -60.00
CA ASP A 162 -16.93 -20.58 -58.83
C ASP A 162 -15.55 -19.91 -58.62
N GLU A 163 -14.46 -20.64 -58.85
CA GLU A 163 -13.10 -20.10 -58.77
C GLU A 163 -12.82 -19.09 -59.89
N LEU A 164 -13.37 -19.34 -61.08
CA LEU A 164 -13.31 -18.41 -62.21
C LEU A 164 -14.10 -17.13 -61.94
N GLU A 165 -15.31 -17.24 -61.39
CA GLU A 165 -16.11 -16.06 -61.05
C GLU A 165 -15.42 -15.21 -59.97
N LYS A 166 -14.78 -15.86 -58.98
CA LYS A 166 -14.00 -15.16 -57.97
C LYS A 166 -12.77 -14.49 -58.57
N ALA A 167 -12.02 -15.18 -59.43
CA ALA A 167 -10.85 -14.64 -60.10
C ALA A 167 -11.20 -13.43 -60.99
N PHE A 168 -12.32 -13.48 -61.72
CA PHE A 168 -12.79 -12.36 -62.54
C PHE A 168 -13.33 -11.18 -61.72
N LYS A 169 -13.85 -11.42 -60.51
CA LYS A 169 -14.22 -10.35 -59.57
C LYS A 169 -13.00 -9.67 -58.95
N GLU A 170 -11.97 -10.44 -58.59
CA GLU A 170 -10.73 -9.94 -57.98
C GLU A 170 -9.80 -9.28 -59.02
N HIS A 171 -9.84 -9.75 -60.27
CA HIS A 171 -9.03 -9.23 -61.38
C HIS A 171 -9.90 -9.01 -62.64
N PRO A 172 -10.59 -7.86 -62.77
CA PRO A 172 -11.47 -7.58 -63.90
C PRO A 172 -10.73 -7.53 -65.25
N GLU A 173 -9.42 -7.28 -65.24
CA GLU A 173 -8.56 -7.25 -66.43
C GLU A 173 -8.41 -8.63 -67.09
N LEU A 174 -8.60 -9.72 -66.33
CA LEU A 174 -8.59 -11.08 -66.88
C LEU A 174 -9.87 -11.39 -67.67
N ALA A 175 -11.01 -10.85 -67.24
CA ALA A 175 -12.29 -11.10 -67.93
C ALA A 175 -12.29 -10.54 -69.36
N GLU A 176 -11.50 -9.51 -69.62
CA GLU A 176 -11.36 -8.91 -70.95
C GLU A 176 -10.48 -9.77 -71.89
N LYS A 177 -9.53 -10.53 -71.33
CA LYS A 177 -8.63 -11.42 -72.08
C LYS A 177 -9.28 -12.75 -72.49
N TYR A 178 -10.34 -13.18 -71.79
CA TYR A 178 -11.03 -14.46 -72.01
C TYR A 178 -12.48 -14.31 -72.54
N LYS A 179 -12.82 -13.13 -73.08
CA LYS A 179 -14.06 -12.88 -73.84
C LYS A 179 -14.06 -13.57 -75.20
#